data_AF-A0A520GY58-F1
#
_entry.id   AF-A0A520GY58-F1
#
_cell.length_a   1.000
_cell.length_b   1.000
_cell.length_c   1.000
_cell.angle_alpha   90.00
_cell.angle_beta   90.00
_cell.angle_gamma   90.00
#
_symmetry.space_group_name_H-M   'P 1'
#
loop_
_entity.id
_entity.type
_entity.pdbx_description
1 polymer ?
#
loop_
_entity_poly.entity_id
_entity_poly.type
_entity_poly.pdbx_seq_one_letter_code
_entity_poly.pdbx_strand_id
1 'polypeptide(L)'
;MTGTAPTDATGYAPGPFGFADPATPAAFLMAAGWRVDEPEPIGFTYVAGDGADPVYEAVALLRRIGPIAGAIRTAADPHAMVDRLATVLERYRTGDLIAFPAAAWLWRATA
;
A
#
# COMPACT_ATOMS: atom_id res chain seq x y z
N MET A 1 25.16 -0.59 11.72
CA MET A 1 23.90 -1.25 11.35
C MET A 1 24.22 -2.25 10.24
N THR A 2 24.41 -3.52 10.58
CA THR A 2 24.83 -4.59 9.66
C THR A 2 23.63 -5.47 9.34
N GLY A 3 22.76 -5.00 8.44
CA GLY A 3 21.74 -5.84 7.82
C GLY A 3 22.19 -6.14 6.39
N THR A 4 22.59 -7.37 6.10
CA THR A 4 22.73 -7.84 4.73
C THR A 4 21.34 -7.96 4.11
N ALA A 5 21.17 -7.47 2.88
CA ALA A 5 19.91 -7.62 2.15
C ALA A 5 19.55 -9.12 2.04
N PRO A 6 18.27 -9.50 2.20
CA PRO A 6 17.85 -10.88 1.99
C PRO A 6 18.18 -11.32 0.56
N THR A 7 18.65 -12.55 0.40
CA THR A 7 18.80 -13.17 -0.92
C THR A 7 17.43 -13.30 -1.59
N ASP A 8 17.36 -13.08 -2.90
CA ASP A 8 16.11 -13.26 -3.66
C ASP A 8 15.54 -14.67 -3.42
N ALA A 9 14.25 -14.73 -3.08
CA ALA A 9 13.58 -16.00 -2.82
C ALA A 9 13.47 -16.80 -4.14
N THR A 10 13.84 -18.08 -4.10
CA THR A 10 13.71 -19.01 -5.23
C THR A 10 12.30 -19.59 -5.37
N GLY A 11 11.32 -19.06 -4.64
CA GLY A 11 9.91 -19.48 -4.60
C GLY A 11 8.96 -18.29 -4.51
N TYR A 12 7.71 -18.50 -4.04
CA TYR A 12 6.75 -17.40 -3.85
C TYR A 12 7.30 -16.37 -2.86
N ALA A 13 7.58 -15.17 -3.36
CA ALA A 13 7.80 -13.99 -2.54
C ALA A 13 6.50 -13.17 -2.57
N PRO A 14 5.87 -12.90 -1.42
CA PRO A 14 4.79 -11.94 -1.40
C PRO A 14 5.31 -10.63 -1.99
N GLY A 15 4.64 -10.13 -3.03
CA GLY A 15 4.89 -8.77 -3.50
C GLY A 15 4.64 -7.75 -2.39
N PRO A 16 4.79 -6.44 -2.64
CA PRO A 16 4.56 -5.41 -1.62
C PRO A 16 3.15 -5.46 -0.98
N PHE A 17 2.22 -6.20 -1.58
CA PHE A 17 0.84 -6.38 -1.13
C PHE A 17 0.49 -7.82 -0.75
N GLY A 18 1.45 -8.70 -0.46
CA GLY A 18 1.15 -10.11 -0.13
C GLY A 18 0.28 -10.31 1.12
N PHE A 19 0.17 -9.31 1.99
CA PHE A 19 -0.75 -9.32 3.14
C PHE A 19 -2.15 -8.80 2.81
N ALA A 20 -2.40 -8.38 1.56
CA ALA A 20 -3.75 -8.03 1.11
C ALA A 20 -4.63 -9.26 0.97
N ASP A 21 -4.04 -10.42 0.64
CA ASP A 21 -4.72 -11.71 0.66
C ASP A 21 -4.68 -12.30 2.08
N PRO A 22 -5.82 -12.42 2.78
CA PRO A 22 -5.84 -12.94 4.14
C PRO A 22 -5.37 -14.39 4.23
N ALA A 23 -5.43 -15.18 3.17
CA ALA A 23 -4.93 -16.57 3.22
C ALA A 23 -3.43 -16.63 3.56
N THR A 24 -2.66 -15.63 3.12
CA THR A 24 -1.20 -15.61 3.29
C THR A 24 -0.78 -15.40 4.76
N PRO A 25 -1.23 -14.34 5.48
CA PRO A 25 -0.93 -14.20 6.90
C PRO A 25 -1.51 -15.34 7.76
N ALA A 26 -2.70 -15.86 7.42
CA ALA A 26 -3.30 -16.98 8.16
C ALA A 26 -2.42 -18.23 8.10
N ALA A 27 -1.96 -18.61 6.91
CA ALA A 27 -1.07 -19.75 6.72
C ALA A 27 0.25 -19.59 7.49
N PHE A 28 0.84 -18.39 7.46
CA PHE A 28 2.06 -18.08 8.20
C PHE A 28 1.89 -18.20 9.72
N LEU A 29 0.82 -17.63 10.28
CA LEU A 29 0.53 -17.68 11.72
C LEU A 29 0.25 -19.12 12.19
N MET A 30 -0.53 -19.89 11.44
CA MET A 30 -0.80 -21.29 11.76
C MET A 30 0.47 -22.16 11.70
N ALA A 31 1.33 -21.94 10.70
CA ALA A 31 2.62 -22.64 10.60
C ALA A 31 3.55 -22.31 11.79
N ALA A 32 3.41 -21.12 12.37
CA ALA A 32 4.12 -20.69 13.57
C ALA A 32 3.48 -21.20 14.88
N GLY A 33 2.46 -22.07 14.81
CA GLY A 33 1.81 -22.69 15.97
C GLY A 33 0.64 -21.90 16.57
N TRP A 34 0.27 -20.77 15.97
CA TRP A 34 -0.85 -19.97 16.45
C TRP A 34 -2.18 -20.54 15.97
N ARG A 35 -3.18 -20.52 16.85
CA ARG A 35 -4.57 -20.62 16.42
C ARG A 35 -5.04 -19.25 15.97
N VAL A 36 -5.58 -19.15 14.76
CA VAL A 36 -6.02 -17.89 14.14
C VAL A 36 -7.53 -17.94 13.97
N ASP A 37 -8.22 -16.91 14.46
CA ASP A 37 -9.65 -16.73 14.21
C ASP A 37 -9.89 -16.22 12.78
N GLU A 38 -11.15 -16.20 12.33
CA GLU A 38 -11.48 -15.62 11.03
C GLU A 38 -11.11 -14.11 10.98
N PRO A 39 -10.30 -13.67 9.99
CA PRO A 39 -9.88 -12.29 9.89
C PRO A 39 -11.04 -11.39 9.47
N GLU A 40 -11.16 -10.23 10.11
CA GLU A 40 -12.26 -9.29 9.88
C GLU A 40 -11.80 -8.13 8.99
N PRO A 41 -12.46 -7.86 7.84
CA PRO A 41 -12.15 -6.70 7.01
C PRO A 41 -12.82 -5.45 7.59
N ILE A 42 -12.03 -4.44 7.93
CA ILE A 42 -12.52 -3.12 8.32
C ILE A 42 -12.29 -2.14 7.19
N GLY A 43 -13.39 -1.66 6.60
CA GLY A 43 -13.37 -0.61 5.59
C GLY A 43 -13.09 0.76 6.19
N PHE A 44 -12.29 1.57 5.50
CA PHE A 44 -12.03 2.96 5.87
C PHE A 44 -11.74 3.80 4.63
N THR A 45 -11.84 5.12 4.79
CA THR A 45 -11.45 6.08 3.76
C THR A 45 -9.97 6.41 3.92
N TYR A 46 -9.15 6.02 2.95
CA TYR A 46 -7.75 6.40 2.90
C TYR A 46 -7.61 7.77 2.25
N VAL A 47 -7.34 8.79 3.06
CA VAL A 47 -7.08 10.16 2.57
C VAL A 47 -5.61 10.28 2.20
N ALA A 48 -5.33 10.52 0.92
CA ALA A 48 -3.96 10.69 0.42
C ALA A 48 -3.55 12.16 0.31
N GLY A 49 -4.52 13.08 0.22
CA GLY A 49 -4.27 14.52 0.24
C GLY A 49 -5.52 15.28 0.65
N ASP A 50 -5.33 16.44 1.27
CA ASP A 50 -6.38 17.31 1.78
C ASP A 50 -6.04 18.80 1.58
N GLY A 51 -7.01 19.68 1.92
CA GLY A 51 -6.80 21.12 1.96
C GLY A 51 -7.03 21.83 0.62
N ALA A 52 -6.32 22.95 0.42
CA ALA A 52 -6.58 23.85 -0.72
C ALA A 52 -6.18 23.25 -2.07
N ASP A 53 -5.16 22.41 -2.09
CA ASP A 53 -4.73 21.64 -3.27
C ASP A 53 -4.50 20.17 -2.88
N PRO A 54 -5.59 19.39 -2.75
CA PRO A 54 -5.49 18.02 -2.26
C PRO A 54 -4.81 17.08 -3.26
N VAL A 55 -4.78 17.44 -4.55
CA VAL A 55 -4.06 16.70 -5.60
C VAL A 55 -2.56 16.87 -5.44
N TYR A 56 -2.09 18.11 -5.24
CA TYR A 56 -0.68 18.36 -4.96
C TYR A 56 -0.20 17.58 -3.73
N GLU A 57 -0.96 17.61 -2.63
CA GLU A 57 -0.64 16.86 -1.42
C GLU A 57 -0.59 15.35 -1.67
N ALA A 58 -1.58 14.80 -2.38
CA ALA A 58 -1.60 13.38 -2.74
C ALA A 58 -0.43 12.97 -3.63
N VAL A 59 -0.05 13.80 -4.60
CA VAL A 59 1.15 13.58 -5.43
C VAL A 59 2.39 13.59 -4.55
N ALA A 60 2.53 14.57 -3.65
CA ALA A 60 3.68 14.66 -2.76
C ALA A 60 3.82 13.42 -1.87
N LEU A 61 2.70 12.92 -1.32
CA LEU A 61 2.67 11.69 -0.53
C LEU A 61 3.08 10.47 -1.36
N LEU A 62 2.43 10.24 -2.50
CA LEU A 62 2.63 9.05 -3.33
C LEU A 62 4.00 9.02 -4.02
N ARG A 63 4.66 10.17 -4.20
CA ARG A 63 6.07 10.24 -4.62
C ARG A 63 7.05 9.76 -3.55
N ARG A 64 6.63 9.74 -2.28
CA ARG A 64 7.45 9.29 -1.14
C ARG A 64 7.24 7.82 -0.81
N ILE A 65 6.01 7.31 -0.95
CA ILE A 65 5.64 5.98 -0.47
C ILE A 65 5.18 5.04 -1.58
N GLY A 66 5.31 3.74 -1.33
CA GLY A 66 4.72 2.71 -2.17
C GLY A 66 5.43 2.48 -3.51
N PRO A 67 4.87 1.60 -4.36
CA PRO A 67 5.51 1.17 -5.60
C PRO A 67 5.63 2.29 -6.64
N ILE A 68 4.72 3.27 -6.63
CA ILE A 68 4.73 4.36 -7.61
C ILE A 68 5.91 5.32 -7.39
N ALA A 69 6.33 5.56 -6.15
CA ALA A 69 7.56 6.30 -5.84
C ALA A 69 8.79 5.66 -6.51
N GLY A 70 8.86 4.32 -6.49
CA GLY A 70 9.90 3.56 -7.18
C GLY A 70 9.83 3.73 -8.69
N ALA A 71 8.64 3.57 -9.27
CA ALA A 71 8.42 3.71 -10.70
C ALA A 71 8.74 5.12 -11.22
N ILE A 72 8.44 6.18 -10.45
CA ILE A 72 8.77 7.56 -10.80
C ILE A 72 10.29 7.77 -10.81
N ARG A 73 11.02 7.20 -9.83
CA ARG A 73 12.49 7.33 -9.78
C ARG A 73 13.21 6.70 -10.97
N THR A 74 12.65 5.63 -11.53
CA THR A 74 13.26 4.89 -12.64
C THR A 74 12.66 5.23 -14.01
N ALA A 75 11.67 6.12 -14.05
CA ALA A 75 11.02 6.53 -15.30
C ALA A 75 12.00 7.30 -16.19
N ALA A 76 11.91 7.07 -17.51
CA ALA A 76 12.64 7.86 -18.50
C ALA A 76 12.25 9.36 -18.47
N ASP A 77 10.98 9.63 -18.15
CA ASP A 77 10.45 10.97 -17.93
C ASP A 77 9.63 11.02 -16.63
N PRO A 78 10.28 11.33 -15.49
CA PRO A 78 9.60 11.44 -14.20
C PRO A 78 8.55 12.55 -14.15
N HIS A 79 8.73 13.65 -14.89
CA HIS A 79 7.79 14.77 -14.90
C HIS A 79 6.48 14.38 -15.57
N ALA A 80 6.54 13.80 -16.77
CA ALA A 80 5.33 13.31 -17.45
C ALA A 80 4.62 12.20 -16.65
N MET A 81 5.35 11.38 -15.89
CA MET A 81 4.74 10.38 -15.00
C MET A 81 4.00 11.05 -13.84
N VAL A 82 4.56 12.11 -13.25
CA VAL A 82 3.91 12.88 -12.19
C VAL A 82 2.66 13.61 -12.70
N ASP A 83 2.70 14.18 -13.89
CA ASP A 83 1.52 14.85 -14.48
C ASP A 83 0.38 13.86 -14.76
N ARG A 84 0.72 12.65 -15.23
CA ARG A 84 -0.24 11.55 -15.37
C ARG A 84 -0.80 11.11 -14.02
N LEU A 85 0.03 11.04 -12.99
CA LEU A 85 -0.42 10.72 -11.63
C LEU A 85 -1.41 11.77 -11.13
N ALA A 86 -1.10 13.06 -11.25
CA ALA A 86 -2.02 14.15 -10.89
C ALA A 86 -3.37 14.01 -11.62
N THR A 87 -3.34 13.77 -12.93
CA THR A 87 -4.54 13.55 -13.75
C THR A 87 -5.35 12.34 -13.27
N VAL A 88 -4.68 11.26 -12.83
CA VAL A 88 -5.35 10.09 -12.27
C VAL A 88 -6.02 10.42 -10.93
N LEU A 89 -5.34 11.15 -10.06
CA LEU A 89 -5.80 11.47 -8.71
C LEU A 89 -7.04 12.36 -8.71
N GLU A 90 -7.20 13.25 -9.69
CA GLU A 90 -8.40 14.09 -9.84
C GLU A 90 -9.70 13.25 -9.87
N ARG A 91 -9.65 12.02 -10.41
CA ARG A 91 -10.81 11.11 -10.44
C ARG A 91 -11.25 10.62 -9.06
N TYR A 92 -10.40 10.76 -8.05
CA TYR A 92 -10.63 10.37 -6.67
C TYR A 92 -10.92 11.59 -5.77
N ARG A 93 -11.10 12.77 -6.36
CA ARG A 93 -11.41 13.98 -5.62
C ARG A 93 -12.82 13.93 -5.05
N THR A 94 -12.92 14.16 -3.75
CA THR A 94 -14.18 14.29 -3.00
C THR A 94 -14.11 15.58 -2.18
N GLY A 95 -14.62 16.68 -2.74
CA GLY A 95 -14.49 18.02 -2.16
C GLY A 95 -13.03 18.44 -2.09
N ASP A 96 -12.55 18.69 -0.89
CA ASP A 96 -11.17 19.12 -0.59
C ASP A 96 -10.26 17.94 -0.22
N LEU A 97 -10.63 16.71 -0.63
CA LEU A 97 -9.87 15.48 -0.34
C LEU A 97 -9.57 14.72 -1.63
N ILE A 98 -8.42 14.04 -1.64
CA ILE A 98 -8.15 12.89 -2.50
C ILE A 98 -8.28 11.64 -1.63
N ALA A 99 -9.33 10.86 -1.88
CA ALA A 99 -9.72 9.78 -1.00
C ALA A 99 -9.96 8.47 -1.77
N PHE A 100 -9.49 7.36 -1.19
CA PHE A 100 -9.66 6.03 -1.75
C PHE A 100 -10.47 5.15 -0.80
N PRO A 101 -11.36 4.29 -1.31
CA PRO A 101 -11.87 3.19 -0.51
C PRO A 101 -10.73 2.24 -0.17
N ALA A 102 -10.56 1.92 1.12
CA ALA A 102 -9.53 1.03 1.61
C ALA A 102 -10.10 0.06 2.65
N ALA A 103 -9.36 -1.01 2.93
CA ALA A 103 -9.69 -1.96 3.99
C ALA A 103 -8.41 -2.43 4.69
N ALA A 104 -8.54 -2.75 5.98
CA ALA A 104 -7.51 -3.39 6.77
C ALA A 104 -8.06 -4.71 7.33
N TRP A 105 -7.20 -5.72 7.42
CA TRP A 105 -7.53 -6.98 8.09
C TRP A 105 -7.22 -6.87 9.58
N LEU A 106 -8.23 -7.07 10.42
CA LEU A 106 -8.04 -7.27 11.86
C LEU A 106 -7.84 -8.77 12.13
N TRP A 107 -6.70 -9.08 12.75
CA TRP A 107 -6.30 -10.43 13.09
C TRP A 107 -6.43 -10.68 14.59
N ARG A 108 -6.95 -11.85 14.95
CA ARG A 108 -6.89 -12.37 16.33
C ARG A 108 -6.23 -13.73 16.28
N ALA A 109 -5.21 -13.92 17.11
CA ALA A 109 -4.46 -15.16 17.20
C ALA A 109 -4.07 -15.45 18.65
N THR A 110 -4.08 -16.73 19.02
CA THR A 110 -3.75 -17.20 20.37
C THR A 110 -2.70 -18.30 20.29
N ALA A 111 -1.75 -18.31 21.24
CA ALA A 111 -0.71 -19.32 21.38
C ALA A 111 -1.21 -20.57 22.11
#